data_AF-C1JC93-F1
#
_entry.id   AF-C1JC93-F1
#
_cell.length_a   1.000
_cell.length_b   1.000
_cell.length_c   1.000
_cell.angle_alpha   90.00
_cell.angle_beta   90.00
_cell.angle_gamma   90.00
#
_symmetry.space_group_name_H-M   'P 1'
#
loop_
_entity.id
_entity.type
_entity.pdbx_description
1 polymer ?
#
loop_
_entity_poly.entity_id
_entity_poly.type
_entity_poly.pdbx_seq_one_letter_code
_entity_poly.pdbx_strand_id
1 'polypeptide(L)'
;TPSVLGVLNITVSAEAEASQTVCDNEIVSVPERGRIDTVTQSLLVQAEGTEKTETHSWLLCPKGDSLSEEVALTLPKDVIEGSARFTVSVIGDILGRALRNLHGLLRMP
;
A
#
# COMPACT_ATOMS: atom_id res chain seq x y z
N THR A 1 -14.91 -0.96 11.68
CA THR A 1 -13.72 -0.57 10.89
C THR A 1 -12.94 -1.82 10.55
N PRO A 2 -12.34 -1.93 9.36
CA PRO A 2 -11.50 -3.08 9.00
C PRO A 2 -10.31 -3.19 9.96
N SER A 3 -9.98 -4.41 10.39
CA SER A 3 -8.93 -4.67 11.39
C SER A 3 -7.53 -4.80 10.79
N VAL A 4 -7.42 -4.91 9.47
CA VAL A 4 -6.15 -5.15 8.76
C VAL A 4 -6.02 -4.16 7.61
N LEU A 5 -4.82 -3.57 7.47
CA LEU A 5 -4.48 -2.68 6.37
C LEU A 5 -4.02 -3.47 5.13
N GLY A 6 -4.12 -2.85 3.96
CA GLY A 6 -3.70 -3.45 2.69
C GLY A 6 -4.86 -4.03 1.89
N VAL A 7 -4.56 -4.97 1.00
CA VAL A 7 -5.57 -5.54 0.10
C VAL A 7 -6.34 -6.65 0.81
N LEU A 8 -7.63 -6.44 1.01
CA LEU A 8 -8.55 -7.39 1.62
C LEU A 8 -9.48 -7.98 0.56
N ASN A 9 -9.58 -9.31 0.51
CA ASN A 9 -10.55 -10.00 -0.34
C ASN A 9 -11.86 -10.22 0.44
N ILE A 10 -12.96 -9.70 -0.09
CA ILE A 10 -14.30 -9.87 0.47
C ILE A 10 -15.05 -10.85 -0.42
N THR A 11 -15.52 -11.93 0.18
CA THR A 11 -16.32 -12.96 -0.49
C THR A 11 -17.76 -12.88 0.02
N VAL A 12 -18.71 -12.73 -0.90
CA VAL A 12 -20.15 -12.75 -0.59
C VAL A 12 -20.77 -13.91 -1.34
N SER A 13 -21.45 -14.79 -0.60
CA SER A 13 -22.18 -15.94 -1.16
C SER A 13 -23.68 -15.80 -0.88
N ALA A 14 -24.49 -15.99 -1.91
CA ALA A 14 -25.94 -16.11 -1.80
C ALA A 14 -26.36 -17.51 -2.26
N GLU A 15 -27.14 -18.21 -1.46
CA GLU A 15 -27.62 -19.57 -1.76
C GLU A 15 -29.15 -19.63 -1.61
N ALA A 16 -29.80 -20.26 -2.57
CA ALA A 16 -31.22 -20.61 -2.47
C ALA A 16 -31.39 -21.84 -1.57
N GLU A 17 -32.12 -21.67 -0.45
CA GLU A 17 -32.39 -22.74 0.51
C GLU A 17 -33.66 -23.52 0.14
N ALA A 18 -33.58 -24.84 0.17
CA ALA A 18 -34.74 -25.69 -0.07
C ALA A 18 -35.66 -25.67 1.17
N SER A 19 -36.94 -25.38 0.97
CA SER A 19 -37.94 -25.37 2.04
C SER A 19 -39.16 -26.20 1.69
N GLN A 20 -39.75 -26.82 2.71
CA GLN A 20 -41.03 -27.53 2.62
C GLN A 20 -42.23 -26.58 2.80
N THR A 21 -41.99 -25.32 3.17
CA THR A 21 -43.03 -24.29 3.26
C THR A 21 -43.47 -23.84 1.87
N VAL A 22 -44.78 -23.82 1.63
CA VAL A 22 -45.37 -23.41 0.36
C VAL A 22 -45.20 -21.90 0.19
N CYS A 23 -44.61 -21.49 -0.94
CA CYS A 23 -44.52 -20.08 -1.34
C CYS A 23 -45.34 -19.93 -2.64
N ASP A 24 -46.31 -19.00 -2.67
CA ASP A 24 -47.20 -18.81 -3.82
C ASP A 24 -47.92 -20.09 -4.31
N ASN A 25 -48.37 -20.93 -3.38
CA ASN A 25 -49.03 -22.23 -3.64
C ASN A 25 -48.15 -23.30 -4.32
N GLU A 26 -46.83 -23.07 -4.43
CA GLU A 26 -45.86 -24.02 -4.98
C GLU A 26 -44.85 -24.49 -3.91
N ILE A 27 -44.34 -25.72 -4.08
CA ILE A 27 -43.24 -26.24 -3.27
C ILE A 27 -41.95 -25.58 -3.77
N VAL A 28 -41.15 -25.03 -2.86
CA VAL A 28 -39.86 -24.42 -3.20
C VAL A 28 -38.93 -25.49 -3.78
N SER A 29 -38.58 -25.34 -5.06
CA SER A 29 -37.63 -26.21 -5.75
C SER A 29 -36.36 -25.43 -6.08
N VAL A 30 -35.20 -26.01 -5.77
CA VAL A 30 -33.90 -25.37 -5.96
C VAL A 30 -33.18 -26.05 -7.12
N PRO A 31 -32.75 -25.31 -8.16
CA PRO A 31 -32.07 -25.90 -9.30
C PRO A 31 -30.64 -26.35 -8.95
N GLU A 32 -30.16 -27.46 -9.55
CA GLU A 32 -28.80 -27.97 -9.33
C GLU A 32 -27.70 -27.03 -9.85
N ARG A 33 -28.01 -26.20 -10.85
CA ARG A 33 -27.11 -25.19 -11.42
C ARG A 33 -27.63 -23.79 -11.11
N GLY A 34 -26.73 -22.90 -10.69
CA GLY A 34 -27.07 -21.53 -10.33
C GLY A 34 -27.69 -21.39 -8.93
N ARG A 35 -27.67 -22.46 -8.11
CA ARG A 35 -28.14 -22.42 -6.72
C ARG A 35 -27.38 -21.42 -5.84
N ILE A 36 -26.07 -21.36 -6.06
CA ILE A 36 -25.15 -20.55 -5.28
C ILE A 36 -24.49 -19.56 -6.22
N ASP A 37 -24.57 -18.28 -5.87
CA ASP A 37 -23.76 -17.23 -6.47
C ASP A 37 -22.71 -16.79 -5.46
N THR A 38 -21.45 -16.68 -5.89
CA THR A 38 -20.34 -16.25 -5.02
C THR A 38 -19.48 -15.24 -5.75
N VAL A 39 -19.39 -14.05 -5.18
CA VAL A 39 -18.60 -12.94 -5.73
C VAL A 39 -17.48 -12.62 -4.76
N THR A 40 -16.25 -12.58 -5.27
CA THR A 40 -15.06 -12.15 -4.52
C THR A 40 -14.53 -10.87 -5.12
N GLN A 41 -14.40 -9.83 -4.29
CA GLN A 41 -13.85 -8.53 -4.70
C GLN A 41 -12.77 -8.08 -3.72
N SER A 42 -11.69 -7.49 -4.26
CA SER A 42 -10.60 -6.92 -3.45
C SER A 42 -10.83 -5.45 -3.14
N LEU A 43 -10.56 -5.05 -1.90
CA LEU A 43 -10.59 -3.66 -1.45
C LEU A 43 -9.24 -3.28 -0.83
N LEU A 44 -8.74 -2.09 -1.14
CA LEU A 44 -7.55 -1.53 -0.51
C LEU A 44 -7.96 -0.75 0.75
N VAL A 45 -7.53 -1.22 1.91
CA VAL A 45 -7.71 -0.56 3.20
C VAL A 45 -6.46 0.25 3.52
N GLN A 46 -6.64 1.55 3.76
CA GLN A 46 -5.57 2.46 4.18
C GLN A 46 -5.74 2.82 5.66
N ALA A 47 -4.64 3.24 6.29
CA ALA A 47 -4.66 3.70 7.67
C ALA A 47 -5.51 4.97 7.81
N GLU A 48 -6.22 5.09 8.92
CA GLU A 48 -6.96 6.30 9.28
C GLU A 48 -6.02 7.37 9.86
N GLY A 49 -6.46 8.63 9.83
CA GLY A 49 -5.70 9.77 10.37
C GLY A 49 -4.86 10.52 9.33
N THR A 50 -3.87 11.28 9.81
CA THR A 50 -2.99 12.11 8.97
C THR A 50 -1.57 11.54 8.96
N GLU A 51 -1.05 11.25 7.77
CA GLU A 51 0.33 10.78 7.60
C GLU A 51 1.31 11.87 8.04
N LYS A 52 2.26 11.50 8.91
CA LYS A 52 3.40 12.34 9.30
C LYS A 52 4.67 11.70 8.75
N THR A 53 5.50 12.50 8.09
CA THR A 53 6.76 12.06 7.50
C THR A 53 7.91 12.84 8.11
N GLU A 54 8.88 12.13 8.65
CA GLU A 54 10.16 12.70 9.09
C GLU A 54 11.25 12.25 8.13
N THR A 55 12.13 13.17 7.74
CA THR A 55 13.18 12.89 6.77
C THR A 55 14.52 13.25 7.38
N HIS A 56 15.47 12.31 7.28
CA HIS A 56 16.86 12.52 7.67
C HIS A 56 17.76 12.32 6.45
N SER A 57 18.76 13.19 6.31
CA SER A 57 19.68 13.17 5.18
C SER A 57 21.11 13.38 5.67
N TRP A 58 22.04 12.56 5.17
CA TRP A 58 23.47 12.65 5.46
C TRP A 58 24.29 12.63 4.17
N LEU A 59 25.45 13.26 4.21
CA LEU A 59 26.46 13.17 3.17
C LEU A 59 27.67 12.43 3.73
N LEU A 60 27.93 11.23 3.22
CA LEU A 60 29.05 10.39 3.65
C LEU A 60 30.17 10.45 2.61
N CYS A 61 31.38 10.84 3.03
CA CYS A 61 32.55 10.95 2.15
C CYS A 61 33.72 10.12 2.70
N PRO A 62 33.75 8.79 2.43
CA PRO A 62 34.83 7.93 2.92
C PRO A 62 36.14 8.26 2.18
N LYS A 63 37.13 8.81 2.89
CA LYS A 63 38.48 9.13 2.35
C LYS A 63 39.48 7.98 2.58
N GLY A 64 39.01 6.74 2.42
CA GLY A 64 39.81 5.53 2.68
C GLY A 64 39.44 4.80 3.99
N ASP A 65 38.69 5.46 4.87
CA ASP A 65 38.16 4.87 6.12
C ASP A 65 36.65 4.59 5.99
N SER A 66 36.16 3.61 6.77
CA SER A 66 34.73 3.34 6.88
C SER A 66 34.02 4.40 7.72
N LEU A 67 32.96 4.99 7.17
CA LEU A 67 32.06 5.92 7.87
C LEU A 67 30.71 5.25 8.12
N SER A 68 30.13 5.47 9.30
CA SER A 68 28.81 4.98 9.67
C SER A 68 28.03 6.07 10.39
N GLU A 69 26.78 6.26 10.01
CA GLU A 69 25.82 7.11 10.71
C GLU A 69 24.66 6.25 11.18
N GLU A 70 24.21 6.49 12.41
CA GLU A 70 23.06 5.81 13.01
C GLU A 70 21.90 6.79 13.17
N VAL A 71 20.68 6.31 12.93
CA VAL A 71 19.46 7.08 13.14
C VAL A 71 18.53 6.35 14.08
N ALA A 72 18.16 7.02 15.16
CA ALA A 72 17.12 6.55 16.06
C ALA A 72 15.76 6.95 15.49
N LEU A 73 14.97 5.96 15.08
CA LEU A 73 13.62 6.17 14.58
C LEU A 73 12.64 6.14 15.76
N THR A 74 12.12 7.31 16.16
CA THR A 74 11.11 7.41 17.22
C THR A 74 9.73 7.56 16.61
N LEU A 75 8.86 6.57 16.82
CA LEU A 75 7.46 6.68 16.46
C LEU A 75 6.67 7.35 17.58
N PRO A 76 5.71 8.24 17.26
CA PRO A 76 4.87 8.85 18.27
C PRO A 76 3.88 7.80 18.82
N LYS A 77 3.33 8.06 20.02
CA LYS A 77 2.50 7.09 20.75
C LYS A 77 1.15 6.80 20.07
N ASP A 78 0.71 7.69 19.20
CA ASP A 78 -0.56 7.68 18.47
C ASP A 78 -0.44 7.05 17.07
N VAL A 79 0.57 6.21 16.82
CA VAL A 79 0.74 5.54 15.53
C VAL A 79 -0.29 4.43 15.33
N ILE A 80 -0.85 4.34 14.13
CA ILE A 80 -1.73 3.23 13.74
C ILE A 80 -0.86 2.01 13.41
N GLU A 81 -1.21 0.84 13.93
CA GLU A 81 -0.46 -0.39 13.68
C GLU A 81 -0.42 -0.71 12.18
N GLY A 82 0.77 -1.04 11.67
CA GLY A 82 0.99 -1.35 10.26
C GLY A 82 1.02 -0.14 9.32
N SER A 83 0.83 1.10 9.80
CA SER A 83 0.93 2.30 8.96
C SER A 83 2.36 2.80 8.77
N ALA A 84 3.27 2.44 9.68
CA ALA A 84 4.66 2.89 9.64
C ALA A 84 5.40 2.34 8.42
N ARG A 85 6.06 3.22 7.66
CA ARG A 85 6.87 2.88 6.49
C ARG A 85 8.15 3.68 6.49
N PHE A 86 9.27 3.02 6.19
CA PHE A 86 10.58 3.65 6.05
C PHE A 86 11.13 3.42 4.64
N THR A 87 11.75 4.45 4.08
CA THR A 87 12.41 4.39 2.77
C THR A 87 13.80 4.97 2.90
N VAL A 88 14.78 4.28 2.30
CA VAL A 88 16.17 4.72 2.26
C VAL A 88 16.57 4.90 0.80
N SER A 89 17.18 6.04 0.50
CA SER A 89 17.71 6.35 -0.83
C SER A 89 19.16 6.78 -0.70
N VAL A 90 20.03 6.22 -1.55
CA VAL A 90 21.46 6.53 -1.59
C VAL A 90 21.79 7.08 -2.97
N ILE A 91 22.45 8.24 -3.00
CA ILE A 91 22.86 8.91 -4.23
C ILE A 91 24.37 9.21 -4.13
N GLY A 92 25.14 8.65 -5.06
CA GLY A 92 26.59 8.90 -5.16
C GLY A 92 26.97 10.12 -6.01
N ASP A 93 26.07 10.57 -6.89
CA ASP A 93 26.31 11.68 -7.80
C ASP A 93 25.25 12.77 -7.62
N ILE A 94 25.54 13.71 -6.72
CA ILE A 94 24.71 14.90 -6.45
C ILE A 94 24.61 15.82 -7.67
N LEU A 95 25.64 15.86 -8.52
CA LEU A 95 25.73 16.81 -9.64
C LEU A 95 25.28 16.23 -10.97
N GLY A 96 25.07 14.92 -11.07
CA GLY A 96 24.78 14.22 -12.33
C GLY A 96 23.57 14.73 -13.09
N ARG A 97 22.60 15.35 -12.41
CA ARG A 97 21.47 16.05 -13.06
C ARG A 97 21.84 17.46 -13.52
N ALA A 98 22.62 18.20 -12.74
CA ALA A 98 23.01 19.58 -13.03
C ALA A 98 24.06 19.66 -14.16
N LEU A 99 24.90 18.64 -14.31
CA LEU A 99 25.93 18.57 -15.36
C LEU A 99 25.38 18.12 -16.73
N ARG A 100 24.07 17.89 -16.84
CA ARG A 100 23.45 17.59 -18.14
C ARG A 100 23.39 18.87 -18.98
N ASN A 101 23.68 18.73 -20.27
CA ASN A 101 23.51 19.79 -21.28
C ASN A 101 24.43 21.01 -21.13
N LEU A 102 25.59 20.88 -20.47
CA LEU A 102 26.58 21.96 -20.40
C LEU A 102 27.04 22.46 -21.78
N HIS A 103 27.04 21.57 -22.78
CA HIS A 103 27.38 21.91 -24.17
C HIS A 103 26.44 22.98 -24.79
N GLY A 104 25.22 23.13 -24.29
CA GLY A 104 24.25 24.11 -24.79
C GLY A 104 24.35 25.49 -24.13
N LEU A 105 25.21 25.67 -23.12
CA LEU A 105 25.33 26.93 -22.38
C LEU A 105 26.25 27.95 -23.06
N LEU A 106 27.19 27.50 -23.90
CA LEU A 106 28.07 28.38 -24.65
C LEU A 106 27.45 28.75 -26.00
N ARG A 107 27.25 30.05 -26.24
CA ARG A 107 26.96 30.62 -27.57
C ARG A 107 28.16 31.44 -28.02
N MET A 108 28.56 31.27 -29.29
CA MET A 108 29.47 32.23 -29.91
C MET A 108 28.75 33.58 -30.09
N PRO A 109 29.45 34.72 -29.90
CA PRO A 109 28.92 36.04 -30.24
C PRO A 109 28.57 36.16 -31.72
#